data_AF-A0A6B8J8Z8-F1
#
_entry.id   AF-A0A6B8J8Z8-F1
#
_cell.length_a   1.000
_cell.length_b   1.000
_cell.length_c   1.000
_cell.angle_alpha   90.00
_cell.angle_beta   90.00
_cell.angle_gamma   90.00
#
_symmetry.space_group_name_H-M   'P 1'
#
loop_
_entity.id
_entity.type
_entity.pdbx_description
1 polymer ?
#
loop_
_entity_poly.entity_id
_entity_poly.type
_entity_poly.pdbx_seq_one_letter_code
_entity_poly.pdbx_strand_id
1 'polypeptide(L)'
;MSTVPDLATLQLLLRQGRWPALLSLGLLLVALLLLGIEPGLAMIAAGLLLLSVAAGIAQIYHAWRVELDASLLQLLRDEGLEGDAAARRTDQLLHASGLRRASPDAPLRGWDARWSGMRRLLLRQYLLTAVQFALLVLAVLWPQT
;
A
#
# COMPACT_ATOMS: atom_id res chain seq x y z
N MET A 1 -1.62 -27.13 -8.88
CA MET A 1 -2.86 -26.33 -9.04
C MET A 1 -2.69 -25.08 -8.19
N SER A 2 -2.48 -23.90 -8.80
CA SER A 2 -2.53 -22.64 -8.06
C SER A 2 -3.99 -22.41 -7.69
N THR A 3 -4.35 -22.66 -6.43
CA THR A 3 -5.66 -22.30 -5.89
C THR A 3 -5.66 -20.79 -5.74
N VAL A 4 -5.98 -20.07 -6.82
CA VAL A 4 -6.17 -18.64 -6.73
C VAL A 4 -7.30 -18.39 -5.75
N PRO A 5 -7.10 -17.59 -4.70
CA PRO A 5 -8.16 -17.34 -3.75
C PRO A 5 -9.34 -16.68 -4.46
N ASP A 6 -10.54 -17.04 -4.04
CA ASP A 6 -11.77 -16.39 -4.49
C ASP A 6 -11.70 -14.87 -4.29
N LEU A 7 -12.34 -14.11 -5.18
CA LEU A 7 -12.40 -12.64 -5.17
C LEU A 7 -12.77 -12.08 -3.81
N ALA A 8 -13.69 -12.72 -3.09
CA ALA A 8 -14.07 -12.32 -1.74
C ALA A 8 -12.90 -12.41 -0.75
N THR A 9 -12.09 -13.47 -0.86
CA THR A 9 -10.89 -13.65 -0.03
C THR A 9 -9.83 -12.60 -0.37
N LEU A 10 -9.62 -12.32 -1.66
CA LEU A 10 -8.67 -11.30 -2.12
C LEU A 10 -9.07 -9.91 -1.60
N GLN A 11 -10.35 -9.57 -1.68
CA GLN A 11 -10.90 -8.31 -1.19
C GLN A 11 -10.67 -8.17 0.32
N LEU A 12 -11.01 -9.20 1.11
CA LEU A 12 -10.82 -9.18 2.56
C LEU A 12 -9.36 -8.97 2.94
N LEU A 13 -8.43 -9.64 2.24
CA LEU A 13 -6.99 -9.48 2.49
C LEU A 13 -6.51 -8.05 2.20
N LEU A 14 -6.95 -7.43 1.11
CA LEU A 14 -6.57 -6.04 0.82
C LEU A 14 -7.19 -5.04 1.80
N ARG A 15 -8.42 -5.29 2.30
CA ARG A 15 -9.05 -4.45 3.33
C ARG A 15 -8.28 -4.46 4.66
N GLN A 16 -7.51 -5.51 4.95
CA GLN A 16 -6.62 -5.52 6.12
C GLN A 16 -5.54 -4.43 6.05
N GLY A 17 -5.20 -3.93 4.85
CA GLY A 17 -4.27 -2.82 4.65
C GLY A 17 -4.68 -1.50 5.31
N ARG A 18 -5.93 -1.39 5.81
CA ARG A 18 -6.38 -0.20 6.56
C ARG A 18 -5.72 -0.06 7.94
N TRP A 19 -5.44 -1.19 8.61
CA TRP A 19 -4.77 -1.18 9.92
C TRP A 19 -3.33 -0.62 9.86
N PRO A 20 -2.43 -1.10 8.98
CA PRO A 20 -1.10 -0.51 8.86
C PRO A 20 -1.17 0.94 8.38
N ALA A 21 -2.20 1.36 7.64
CA ALA A 21 -2.38 2.77 7.28
C ALA A 21 -2.69 3.66 8.49
N LEU A 22 -3.61 3.24 9.37
CA LEU A 22 -3.90 3.98 10.60
C LEU A 22 -2.67 4.05 11.53
N LEU A 23 -1.95 2.93 11.66
CA LEU A 23 -0.71 2.87 12.45
C LEU A 23 0.36 3.81 11.86
N SER A 24 0.63 3.71 10.57
CA SER A 24 1.59 4.57 9.84
C SER A 24 1.25 6.05 9.99
N LEU A 25 -0.03 6.42 9.92
CA LEU A 25 -0.48 7.79 10.13
C LEU A 25 -0.19 8.27 11.55
N GLY A 26 -0.47 7.43 12.56
CA GLY A 26 -0.11 7.72 13.95
C GLY A 26 1.39 7.93 14.13
N LEU A 27 2.22 7.04 13.56
CA LEU A 27 3.68 7.16 13.59
C LEU A 27 4.17 8.42 12.88
N LEU A 28 3.55 8.79 11.76
CA LEU A 28 3.88 10.01 11.03
C LEU A 28 3.60 11.26 11.87
N LEU A 29 2.43 11.31 12.52
CA LEU A 29 2.07 12.42 13.41
C LEU A 29 3.06 12.54 14.59
N VAL A 30 3.45 11.42 15.20
CA VAL A 30 4.46 11.40 16.27
C VAL A 30 5.81 11.90 15.77
N ALA A 31 6.27 11.44 14.59
CA ALA A 31 7.54 11.88 14.02
C ALA A 31 7.56 13.40 13.74
N LEU A 32 6.47 13.94 13.18
CA LEU A 32 6.33 15.37 12.94
C LEU A 32 6.28 16.18 14.24
N LEU A 33 5.61 15.66 15.27
CA LEU A 33 5.53 16.30 16.58
C LEU A 33 6.92 16.40 17.24
N LEU A 34 7.68 15.30 17.24
CA LEU A 34 9.05 15.27 17.77
C LEU A 34 9.95 16.26 17.04
N LEU A 35 9.86 16.32 15.72
CA LEU A 35 10.65 17.25 14.91
C LEU A 35 10.28 18.73 15.18
N GLY A 36 9.02 19.01 15.52
CA GLY A 36 8.52 20.36 15.76
C GLY A 36 8.74 20.89 17.18
N ILE A 37 8.84 20.00 18.18
CA ILE A 37 8.89 20.39 19.60
C ILE A 37 10.31 20.31 20.18
N GLU A 38 11.18 19.47 19.66
CA GLU A 38 12.51 19.23 20.24
C GLU A 38 13.61 20.04 19.52
N PRO A 39 13.95 21.25 19.98
CA PRO A 39 14.95 22.10 19.32
C PRO A 39 16.39 21.57 19.45
N GLY A 40 16.62 20.58 20.30
CA GLY A 40 17.93 20.01 20.61
C GLY A 40 18.21 18.64 19.98
N LEU A 41 17.42 18.21 19.00
CA LEU A 41 17.63 16.91 18.35
C LEU A 41 19.03 16.80 17.75
N ALA A 42 19.76 15.76 18.14
CA ALA A 42 20.99 15.39 17.47
C ALA A 42 20.72 15.20 15.97
N MET A 43 21.66 15.66 15.14
CA MET A 43 21.51 15.65 13.67
C MET A 43 21.11 14.27 13.11
N ILE A 44 21.67 13.20 13.70
CA ILE A 44 21.35 11.82 13.32
C ILE A 44 19.92 11.46 13.72
N ALA A 45 19.48 11.80 14.93
CA ALA A 45 18.10 11.59 15.37
C ALA A 45 17.10 12.34 14.48
N ALA A 46 17.38 13.60 14.15
CA ALA A 46 16.58 14.39 13.21
C ALA A 46 16.54 13.75 11.80
N GLY A 47 17.67 13.27 11.30
CA GLY A 47 17.75 12.55 10.02
C GLY A 47 16.92 11.26 10.01
N LEU A 48 16.95 10.49 11.10
CA LEU A 48 16.12 9.28 11.27
C LEU A 48 14.63 9.61 11.32
N LEU A 49 14.23 10.70 12.00
CA LEU A 49 12.85 11.18 12.00
C LEU A 49 12.39 11.61 10.60
N LEU A 50 13.23 12.34 9.85
CA LEU A 50 12.92 12.72 8.46
C LEU A 50 12.76 11.50 7.54
N LEU A 51 13.60 10.47 7.70
CA LEU A 51 13.45 9.20 6.98
C LEU A 51 12.16 8.47 7.38
N SER A 52 11.80 8.49 8.66
CA SER A 52 10.52 7.95 9.15
C SER A 52 9.32 8.69 8.50
N VAL A 53 9.37 10.02 8.42
CA VAL A 53 8.38 10.84 7.72
C VAL A 53 8.28 10.46 6.24
N ALA A 54 9.41 10.33 5.55
CA ALA A 54 9.43 9.92 4.13
C ALA A 54 8.83 8.52 3.93
N ALA A 55 9.13 7.56 4.83
CA ALA A 55 8.53 6.24 4.81
C ALA A 55 7.01 6.29 5.05
N GLY A 56 6.53 7.15 5.96
CA GLY A 56 5.10 7.38 6.19
C GLY A 56 4.39 7.96 4.97
N ILE A 57 5.00 8.92 4.27
CA ILE A 57 4.45 9.48 3.01
C ILE A 57 4.38 8.40 1.92
N ALA A 58 5.44 7.60 1.76
CA ALA A 58 5.43 6.48 0.83
C ALA A 58 4.35 5.46 1.20
N GLN A 59 4.13 5.22 2.50
CA GLN A 59 3.09 4.34 2.99
C GLN A 59 1.69 4.86 2.64
N ILE A 60 1.43 6.17 2.70
CA ILE A 60 0.14 6.76 2.28
C ILE A 60 -0.15 6.45 0.81
N TYR A 61 0.83 6.58 -0.07
CA TYR A 61 0.68 6.22 -1.49
C TYR A 61 0.29 4.74 -1.65
N HIS A 62 0.97 3.84 -0.92
CA HIS A 62 0.66 2.42 -0.96
C HIS A 62 -0.72 2.09 -0.36
N ALA A 63 -1.12 2.76 0.73
CA ALA A 63 -2.42 2.58 1.35
C ALA A 63 -3.55 2.96 0.41
N TRP A 64 -3.45 4.13 -0.22
CA TRP A 64 -4.39 4.59 -1.23
C TRP A 64 -4.49 3.61 -2.40
N ARG A 65 -3.34 3.10 -2.88
CA ARG A 65 -3.32 2.12 -3.97
C ARG A 65 -3.99 0.80 -3.61
N VAL A 66 -3.75 0.29 -2.40
CA VAL A 66 -4.36 -0.95 -1.90
C VAL A 66 -5.87 -0.80 -1.72
N GLU A 67 -6.35 0.35 -1.24
CA GLU A 67 -7.78 0.63 -1.09
C GLU A 67 -8.51 0.77 -2.43
N LEU A 68 -7.86 1.41 -3.42
CA LEU A 68 -8.37 1.45 -4.79
C LEU A 68 -8.51 0.03 -5.36
N ASP A 69 -7.47 -0.80 -5.24
CA ASP A 69 -7.50 -2.18 -5.73
C ASP A 69 -8.60 -3.00 -5.00
N ALA A 70 -8.79 -2.81 -3.70
CA ALA A 70 -9.87 -3.47 -2.94
C ALA A 70 -11.27 -3.03 -3.39
N SER A 71 -11.44 -1.74 -3.71
CA SER A 71 -12.70 -1.18 -4.20
C SER A 71 -13.05 -1.67 -5.61
N LEU A 72 -12.04 -1.84 -6.47
CA LEU A 72 -12.22 -2.46 -7.78
C LEU A 72 -12.65 -3.93 -7.66
N LEU A 73 -12.04 -4.69 -6.75
CA LEU A 73 -12.46 -6.08 -6.50
C LEU A 73 -13.90 -6.15 -5.98
N GLN A 74 -14.32 -5.18 -5.15
CA GLN A 74 -15.70 -5.08 -4.70
C GLN A 74 -16.66 -4.89 -5.88
N LEU A 75 -16.36 -3.94 -6.78
CA LEU A 75 -17.18 -3.68 -7.96
C LEU A 75 -17.32 -4.94 -8.84
N LEU A 76 -16.21 -5.65 -9.10
CA LEU A 76 -16.22 -6.86 -9.91
C LEU A 76 -17.07 -7.98 -9.28
N ARG A 77 -16.99 -8.12 -7.95
CA ARG A 77 -17.80 -9.07 -7.20
C ARG A 77 -19.28 -8.69 -7.22
N ASP A 78 -19.60 -7.40 -7.08
CA ASP A 78 -20.97 -6.91 -7.13
C ASP A 78 -21.57 -7.06 -8.55
N GLU A 79 -20.74 -7.04 -9.60
CA GLU A 79 -21.09 -7.42 -10.98
C GLU A 79 -21.16 -8.95 -11.21
N GLY A 80 -20.83 -9.78 -10.21
CA GLY A 80 -20.84 -11.25 -10.30
C GLY A 80 -19.77 -11.83 -11.22
N LEU A 81 -18.67 -11.09 -11.45
CA LEU A 81 -17.62 -11.49 -12.38
C LEU A 81 -16.48 -12.21 -11.67
N GLU A 82 -16.06 -13.35 -12.21
CA GLU A 82 -14.93 -14.13 -11.69
C GLU A 82 -13.87 -14.42 -12.75
N GLY A 83 -12.64 -14.73 -12.28
CA GLY A 83 -11.52 -15.17 -13.12
C GLY A 83 -11.26 -14.28 -14.35
N ASP A 84 -11.29 -14.89 -15.53
CA ASP A 84 -10.99 -14.19 -16.80
C ASP A 84 -12.03 -13.14 -17.16
N ALA A 85 -13.30 -13.29 -16.73
CA ALA A 85 -14.34 -12.28 -16.95
C ALA A 85 -14.04 -11.01 -16.13
N ALA A 86 -13.63 -11.18 -14.87
CA ALA A 86 -13.18 -10.09 -14.01
C ALA A 86 -11.92 -9.40 -14.56
N ALA A 87 -10.96 -10.18 -15.09
CA ALA A 87 -9.75 -9.66 -15.72
C ALA A 87 -10.05 -8.79 -16.96
N ARG A 88 -10.93 -9.26 -17.84
CA ARG A 88 -11.38 -8.50 -19.02
C ARG A 88 -12.12 -7.22 -18.63
N ARG A 89 -13.02 -7.29 -17.64
CA ARG A 89 -13.76 -6.12 -17.16
C ARG A 89 -12.83 -5.05 -16.57
N THR A 90 -11.86 -5.46 -15.76
CA THR A 90 -10.84 -4.55 -15.22
C THR A 90 -10.08 -3.86 -16.35
N ASP A 91 -9.72 -4.59 -17.40
CA ASP A 91 -9.00 -4.05 -18.54
C ASP A 91 -9.83 -3.06 -19.35
N GLN A 92 -11.11 -3.34 -19.53
CA GLN A 92 -12.06 -2.41 -20.14
C GLN A 92 -12.19 -1.12 -19.31
N LEU A 93 -12.31 -1.23 -17.99
CA LEU A 93 -12.39 -0.07 -17.10
C LEU A 93 -11.12 0.78 -17.18
N LEU A 94 -9.94 0.16 -17.15
CA LEU A 94 -8.64 0.86 -17.27
C LEU A 94 -8.43 1.48 -18.66
N HIS A 95 -8.98 0.88 -19.71
CA HIS A 95 -8.91 1.43 -21.05
C HIS A 95 -9.87 2.61 -21.20
N ALA A 96 -11.11 2.47 -20.74
CA ALA A 96 -12.12 3.53 -20.74
C ALA A 96 -11.69 4.75 -19.91
N SER A 97 -10.95 4.53 -18.82
CA SER A 97 -10.40 5.62 -17.99
C SER A 97 -9.13 6.26 -18.56
N GLY A 98 -8.63 5.81 -19.72
CA GLY A 98 -7.38 6.28 -20.33
C GLY A 98 -6.11 5.92 -19.56
N LEU A 99 -6.21 5.15 -18.47
CA LEU A 99 -5.10 4.76 -17.61
C LEU A 99 -4.25 3.63 -18.22
N ARG A 100 -4.81 2.91 -19.21
CA ARG A 100 -4.11 1.87 -19.96
C ARG A 100 -3.99 2.24 -21.44
N ARG A 101 -2.81 2.71 -21.84
CA ARG A 101 -2.36 2.81 -23.26
C ARG A 101 -1.86 1.47 -23.82
N ALA A 102 -2.31 0.34 -23.27
CA ALA A 102 -1.90 -0.95 -23.82
C ALA A 102 -2.70 -1.23 -25.08
N SER A 103 -2.01 -1.68 -26.14
CA SER A 103 -2.61 -2.11 -27.40
C SER A 103 -3.75 -3.12 -27.13
N PRO A 104 -4.86 -3.09 -27.88
CA PRO A 104 -5.95 -4.08 -27.78
C PRO A 104 -5.45 -5.54 -27.84
N ASP A 105 -4.29 -5.77 -28.48
CA ASP A 105 -3.66 -7.08 -28.64
C ASP A 105 -2.71 -7.49 -27.50
N ALA A 106 -2.57 -6.68 -26.45
CA ALA A 106 -1.72 -7.05 -25.33
C ALA A 106 -2.30 -8.30 -24.63
N PRO A 107 -1.51 -9.39 -24.46
CA PRO A 107 -2.02 -10.61 -23.86
C PRO A 107 -2.62 -10.32 -22.49
N LEU A 108 -3.83 -10.86 -22.26
CA LEU A 108 -4.53 -10.74 -20.99
C LEU A 108 -3.59 -11.23 -19.89
N ARG A 109 -3.20 -10.32 -18.97
CA ARG A 109 -2.48 -10.75 -17.78
C ARG A 109 -3.42 -11.62 -16.96
N GLY A 110 -3.08 -12.89 -16.85
CA GLY A 110 -3.82 -13.87 -16.06
C GLY A 110 -4.06 -13.37 -14.63
N TRP A 111 -5.17 -13.82 -14.06
CA TRP A 111 -5.62 -13.40 -12.74
C TRP A 111 -4.55 -13.59 -11.65
N ASP A 112 -3.77 -14.67 -11.74
CA ASP A 112 -2.63 -15.00 -10.85
C ASP A 112 -1.56 -13.89 -10.81
N ALA A 113 -1.22 -13.34 -11.97
CA ALA A 113 -0.22 -12.28 -12.08
C ALA A 113 -0.72 -10.99 -11.41
N ARG A 114 -2.00 -10.66 -11.57
CA ARG A 114 -2.63 -9.50 -10.91
C ARG A 114 -2.66 -9.66 -9.40
N TRP A 115 -3.06 -10.84 -8.94
CA TRP A 115 -3.06 -11.17 -7.53
C TRP A 115 -1.66 -11.03 -6.91
N SER A 116 -0.64 -11.58 -7.58
CA SER A 116 0.74 -11.46 -7.10
C SER A 116 1.19 -9.99 -6.98
N GLY A 117 0.69 -9.12 -7.85
CA GLY A 117 0.92 -7.67 -7.81
C GLY A 117 0.24 -7.02 -6.62
N MET A 118 -1.06 -7.26 -6.43
CA MET A 118 -1.85 -6.75 -5.31
C MET A 118 -1.26 -7.19 -3.96
N ARG A 119 -0.91 -8.48 -3.84
CA ARG A 119 -0.26 -9.02 -2.65
C ARG A 119 1.09 -8.36 -2.38
N ARG A 120 1.89 -8.11 -3.41
CA ARG A 120 3.19 -7.43 -3.27
C ARG A 120 3.03 -5.98 -2.83
N LEU A 121 1.97 -5.30 -3.26
CA LEU A 121 1.64 -3.95 -2.78
C LEU A 121 1.30 -3.97 -1.28
N LEU A 122 0.46 -4.90 -0.84
CA LEU A 122 0.12 -5.06 0.57
C LEU A 122 1.38 -5.36 1.42
N LEU A 123 2.24 -6.28 0.96
CA LEU A 123 3.50 -6.59 1.66
C LEU A 123 4.44 -5.38 1.73
N ARG A 124 4.54 -4.58 0.66
CA ARG A 124 5.31 -3.32 0.67
C ARG A 124 4.75 -2.32 1.66
N GLN A 125 3.42 -2.23 1.79
CA GLN A 125 2.77 -1.37 2.78
C GLN A 125 3.14 -1.76 4.22
N TYR A 126 3.08 -3.06 4.54
CA TYR A 126 3.52 -3.56 5.85
C TYR A 126 5.01 -3.31 6.09
N LEU A 127 5.86 -3.57 5.08
CA LEU A 127 7.29 -3.34 5.19
C LEU A 127 7.61 -1.86 5.45
N LEU A 128 6.97 -0.93 4.73
CA LEU A 128 7.16 0.50 4.96
C LEU A 128 6.73 0.92 6.35
N THR A 129 5.60 0.38 6.85
CA THR A 129 5.13 0.65 8.22
C THR A 129 6.14 0.14 9.25
N ALA A 130 6.71 -1.07 9.04
CA ALA A 130 7.73 -1.63 9.91
C ALA A 130 9.03 -0.83 9.89
N VAL A 131 9.48 -0.39 8.71
CA VAL A 131 10.65 0.48 8.54
C VAL A 131 10.44 1.83 9.22
N GLN A 132 9.28 2.46 9.00
CA GLN A 132 8.92 3.73 9.64
C GLN A 132 8.95 3.62 11.18
N PHE A 133 8.39 2.54 11.71
CA PHE A 133 8.39 2.25 13.14
C PHE A 133 9.83 2.06 13.67
N ALA A 134 10.65 1.25 12.99
CA ALA A 134 12.03 1.03 13.39
C ALA A 134 12.85 2.32 13.38
N LEU A 135 12.69 3.15 12.34
CA LEU A 135 13.36 4.45 12.26
C LEU A 135 12.95 5.39 13.39
N LEU A 136 11.66 5.41 13.74
CA LEU A 136 11.16 6.23 14.85
C LEU A 136 11.74 5.76 16.19
N VAL A 137 11.75 4.45 16.45
CA VAL A 137 12.34 3.87 17.67
C VAL A 137 13.84 4.17 17.74
N LEU A 138 14.57 4.00 16.64
CA LEU A 138 16.00 4.32 16.59
C LEU A 138 16.26 5.81 16.84
N ALA A 139 15.43 6.70 16.30
CA ALA A 139 15.56 8.13 16.54
C ALA A 139 15.35 8.51 18.02
N VAL A 140 14.34 7.91 18.66
CA VAL A 140 14.02 8.15 20.08
C VAL A 140 15.09 7.58 21.00
N LEU A 141 15.66 6.42 20.67
CA LEU A 141 16.72 5.78 21.46
C LEU A 141 18.11 6.35 21.18
N TRP A 142 18.25 7.22 20.15
CA TRP A 142 19.54 7.76 19.79
C TRP A 142 20.06 8.71 20.89
N PRO A 143 21.35 8.61 21.27
CA PRO A 143 21.95 9.54 22.24
C PRO A 143 21.91 10.98 21.70
N GLN A 144 21.41 11.91 22.51
CA GLN A 144 21.33 13.34 22.15
C GLN A 144 22.60 14.13 22.53
N THR A 145 23.67 13.42 22.89
CA THR A 145 24.95 13.96 23.38
C THR A 145 25.85 14.43 22.26
#